data_AF-A0AAD1KSU5-F1
#
_entry.id   AF-A0AAD1KSU5-F1
#
_cell.length_a   1.000
_cell.length_b   1.000
_cell.length_c   1.000
_cell.angle_alpha   90.00
_cell.angle_beta   90.00
_cell.angle_gamma   90.00
#
_symmetry.space_group_name_H-M   'P 1'
#
loop_
_entity.id
_entity.type
_entity.pdbx_description
1 polymer ?
#
loop_
_entity_poly.entity_id
_entity_poly.type
_entity_poly.pdbx_seq_one_letter_code
_entity_poly.pdbx_strand_id
1 'polypeptide(L)'
;MSNSHEIRYGIDFTELADWAETDNATHDPQTSPVFWGKDARHASQALLKRGRPTLGEDHATGKGHSPRRQLRLDAETNTRLDAMAAETGRSPSDIMRTALIDYLDAAS
;
A
#
# COMPACT_ATOMS: atom_id res chain seq x y z
N MET A 1 -25.15 24.23 14.90
CA MET A 1 -24.99 22.76 14.87
C MET A 1 -23.49 22.51 14.93
N SER A 2 -23.00 21.80 15.94
CA SER A 2 -21.56 21.55 16.09
C SER A 2 -21.16 20.44 15.12
N ASN A 3 -20.34 20.73 14.11
CA ASN A 3 -19.76 19.68 13.27
C ASN A 3 -18.81 18.86 14.15
N SER A 4 -19.08 17.57 14.27
CA SER A 4 -18.16 16.64 14.93
C SER A 4 -16.94 16.47 14.04
N HIS A 5 -15.78 16.92 14.51
CA HIS A 5 -14.51 16.80 13.78
C HIS A 5 -13.96 15.39 13.99
N GLU A 6 -13.84 14.60 12.92
CA GLU A 6 -13.30 13.26 12.99
C GLU A 6 -11.77 13.29 12.81
N ILE A 7 -11.02 13.13 13.91
CA ILE A 7 -9.56 13.04 13.86
C ILE A 7 -9.11 11.57 13.83
N ARG A 8 -8.38 11.17 12.80
CA ARG A 8 -7.70 9.87 12.74
C ARG A 8 -6.29 10.02 12.17
N TYR A 9 -5.30 9.37 12.78
CA TYR A 9 -3.88 9.49 12.41
C TYR A 9 -3.33 10.93 12.43
N GLY A 10 -3.91 11.82 13.25
CA GLY A 10 -3.55 13.24 13.30
C GLY A 10 -4.08 14.07 12.13
N ILE A 11 -4.97 13.51 11.31
CA ILE A 11 -5.67 14.19 10.22
C ILE A 11 -7.12 14.42 10.63
N ASP A 12 -7.59 15.65 10.50
CA ASP A 12 -9.00 16.01 10.62
C ASP A 12 -9.71 15.76 9.28
N PHE A 13 -10.55 14.73 9.25
CA PHE A 13 -11.25 14.35 8.02
C PHE A 13 -12.38 15.32 7.67
N THR A 14 -12.91 16.06 8.64
CA THR A 14 -13.92 17.08 8.41
C THR A 14 -13.27 18.32 7.80
N GLU A 15 -12.15 18.77 8.36
CA GLU A 15 -11.36 19.87 7.78
C GLU A 15 -10.82 19.52 6.39
N LEU A 16 -10.36 18.27 6.20
CA LEU A 16 -9.88 17.79 4.90
C LEU A 16 -11.01 17.75 3.86
N ALA A 17 -12.22 17.34 4.24
CA ALA A 17 -13.38 17.35 3.37
C ALA A 17 -13.79 18.78 3.01
N ASP A 18 -13.88 19.68 4.00
CA ASP A 18 -14.19 21.09 3.79
C ASP A 18 -13.16 21.75 2.86
N TRP A 19 -11.86 21.47 3.03
CA TRP A 19 -10.81 21.92 2.12
C TRP A 19 -10.99 21.37 0.69
N ALA A 20 -11.29 20.08 0.54
CA ALA A 20 -11.46 19.42 -0.75
C ALA A 20 -12.67 19.96 -1.55
N GLU A 21 -13.69 20.48 -0.85
CA GLU A 21 -14.86 21.13 -1.45
C GLU A 21 -14.58 22.58 -1.88
N THR A 22 -13.45 23.18 -1.48
CA THR A 22 -13.07 24.52 -1.94
C THR A 22 -12.34 24.51 -3.28
N ASP A 23 -12.46 25.62 -4.02
CA ASP A 23 -11.67 25.87 -5.24
C ASP A 23 -10.14 25.86 -4.99
N ASN A 24 -9.71 25.93 -3.72
CA ASN A 24 -8.30 25.86 -3.33
C ASN A 24 -7.70 24.45 -3.50
N ALA A 25 -8.53 23.40 -3.47
CA ALA A 25 -8.08 22.00 -3.62
C ALA A 25 -7.48 21.69 -5.01
N THR A 26 -7.76 22.55 -5.99
CA THR A 26 -7.28 22.40 -7.37
C THR A 26 -6.50 23.62 -7.87
N HIS A 27 -6.26 24.60 -6.99
CA HIS A 27 -5.67 25.89 -7.36
C HIS A 27 -4.14 25.90 -7.33
N ASP A 28 -3.49 24.77 -7.05
CA ASP A 28 -2.06 24.67 -7.29
C ASP A 28 -1.80 24.97 -8.77
N PRO A 29 -1.02 26.03 -9.08
CA PRO A 29 -0.72 26.35 -10.46
C PRO A 29 -0.06 25.12 -11.06
N GLN A 30 -0.60 24.65 -12.18
CA GLN A 30 -0.11 23.47 -12.84
C GLN A 30 1.40 23.61 -13.13
N THR A 31 2.23 23.01 -12.29
CA THR A 31 3.69 23.20 -12.30
C THR A 31 4.38 22.40 -13.41
N SER A 32 3.66 21.45 -14.00
CA SER A 32 4.14 20.58 -15.07
C SER A 32 3.41 20.87 -16.38
N PRO A 33 4.07 20.78 -17.54
CA PRO A 33 3.40 20.95 -18.83
C PRO A 33 2.31 19.89 -19.03
N VAL A 34 1.09 20.28 -19.45
CA VAL A 34 0.12 19.32 -20.01
C VAL A 34 0.53 19.03 -21.44
N PHE A 35 0.82 17.76 -21.71
CA PHE A 35 1.04 17.28 -23.07
C PHE A 35 -0.28 16.80 -23.68
N TRP A 36 -0.44 17.02 -24.98
CA TRP A 36 -1.63 16.62 -25.73
C TRP A 36 -1.24 15.76 -26.93
N GLY A 37 -2.16 14.92 -27.40
CA GLY A 37 -2.02 14.16 -28.65
C GLY A 37 -0.71 13.36 -28.75
N LYS A 38 0.07 13.63 -29.80
CA LYS A 38 1.33 12.92 -30.05
C LYS A 38 2.36 13.12 -28.93
N ASP A 39 2.39 14.31 -28.32
CA ASP A 39 3.36 14.64 -27.28
C ASP A 39 3.00 13.93 -25.97
N ALA A 40 1.69 13.81 -25.67
CA ALA A 40 1.21 12.98 -24.57
C ALA A 40 1.61 11.51 -24.76
N ARG A 41 1.40 10.97 -25.95
CA ARG A 41 1.78 9.58 -26.28
C ARG A 41 3.28 9.36 -26.10
N HIS A 42 4.12 10.29 -26.56
CA HIS A 42 5.57 10.21 -26.38
C HIS A 42 5.98 10.29 -24.91
N ALA A 43 5.41 11.23 -24.13
CA ALA A 43 5.67 11.36 -22.71
C ALA A 43 5.26 10.11 -21.93
N SER A 44 4.08 9.56 -22.19
CA SER A 44 3.61 8.31 -21.57
C SER A 44 4.50 7.11 -21.94
N GLN A 45 4.93 6.99 -23.19
CA GLN A 45 5.87 5.94 -23.59
C GLN A 45 7.22 6.07 -22.89
N ALA A 46 7.75 7.28 -22.76
CA ALA A 46 8.99 7.54 -22.05
C ALA A 46 8.86 7.17 -20.55
N LEU A 47 7.74 7.50 -19.92
CA LEU A 47 7.45 7.14 -18.53
C LEU A 47 7.40 5.62 -18.34
N LEU A 48 6.66 4.91 -19.21
CA LEU A 48 6.54 3.44 -19.13
C LEU A 48 7.88 2.73 -19.35
N LYS A 49 8.73 3.25 -20.25
CA LYS A 49 10.07 2.70 -20.50
C LYS A 49 11.04 2.95 -19.34
N ARG A 50 10.84 4.01 -18.57
CA ARG A 50 11.67 4.35 -17.40
C ARG A 50 11.38 3.45 -16.19
N GLY A 51 10.33 2.63 -16.25
CA GLY A 51 9.89 1.81 -15.13
C GLY A 51 9.20 2.64 -14.04
N ARG A 52 8.80 1.98 -12.94
CA ARG A 52 8.16 2.68 -11.81
C ARG A 52 9.21 3.54 -11.09
N PRO A 53 8.97 4.85 -10.90
CA PRO A 53 9.86 5.69 -10.11
C PRO A 53 10.05 5.06 -8.73
N THR A 54 11.30 4.89 -8.30
CA THR A 54 11.58 4.53 -6.92
C THR A 54 11.19 5.72 -6.05
N LEU A 55 10.53 5.45 -4.93
CA LEU A 55 9.99 6.48 -4.05
C LEU A 55 11.10 7.32 -3.35
N GLY A 56 12.38 6.99 -3.57
CA GLY A 56 13.49 7.49 -2.75
C GLY A 56 13.46 6.82 -1.38
N GLU A 57 14.63 6.68 -0.73
CA GLU A 57 14.71 6.03 0.59
C GLU A 57 13.88 6.79 1.64
N ASP A 58 13.86 8.13 1.55
CA ASP A 58 13.17 9.02 2.49
C ASP A 58 11.64 8.90 2.49
N HIS A 59 11.06 8.46 1.37
CA HIS A 59 9.62 8.27 1.24
C HIS A 59 9.23 6.79 1.13
N ALA A 60 10.20 5.87 1.10
CA ALA A 60 9.93 4.44 1.10
C ALA A 60 9.30 4.03 2.44
N THR A 61 8.03 3.60 2.40
CA THR A 61 7.36 2.98 3.56
C THR A 61 7.90 1.56 3.77
N GLY A 62 9.12 1.44 4.30
CA GLY A 62 9.73 0.16 4.71
C GLY A 62 11.21 0.03 4.34
N LYS A 63 11.94 -0.86 5.04
CA LYS A 63 13.38 -1.14 4.82
C LYS A 63 13.66 -1.99 3.57
N GLY A 64 12.91 -1.79 2.49
CA GLY A 64 12.93 -2.65 1.30
C GLY A 64 12.12 -3.94 1.47
N HIS A 65 12.33 -4.90 0.57
CA HIS A 65 11.62 -6.18 0.63
C HIS A 65 11.98 -6.97 1.89
N SER A 66 10.96 -7.49 2.58
CA SER A 66 11.16 -8.38 3.73
C SER A 66 12.05 -9.57 3.34
N PRO A 67 13.03 -9.96 4.18
CA PRO A 67 13.86 -11.13 3.92
C PRO A 67 13.02 -12.37 3.66
N ARG A 68 13.33 -13.09 2.57
CA ARG A 68 12.63 -14.32 2.20
C ARG A 68 13.22 -15.51 2.94
N ARG A 69 12.36 -16.34 3.55
CA ARG A 69 12.71 -17.64 4.13
C ARG A 69 11.79 -18.70 3.53
N GLN A 70 12.34 -19.84 3.13
CA GLN A 70 11.57 -20.97 2.58
C GLN A 70 11.33 -22.01 3.67
N LEU A 71 10.09 -22.46 3.82
CA LEU A 71 9.68 -23.49 4.77
C LEU A 71 9.35 -24.77 4.00
N ARG A 72 9.94 -25.91 4.39
CA ARG A 72 9.59 -27.21 3.83
C ARG A 72 8.49 -27.82 4.69
N LEU A 73 7.36 -28.12 4.07
CA LEU A 73 6.21 -28.75 4.71
C LEU A 73 6.01 -30.15 4.12
N ASP A 74 5.53 -31.08 4.93
CA ASP A 74 4.97 -32.32 4.43
C ASP A 74 3.63 -32.04 3.70
N ALA A 75 3.18 -33.02 2.91
CA ALA A 75 2.01 -32.86 2.06
C ALA A 75 0.71 -32.64 2.86
N GLU A 76 0.57 -33.26 4.03
CA GLU A 76 -0.60 -33.12 4.88
C GLU A 76 -0.68 -31.70 5.45
N THR A 77 0.43 -31.21 6.01
CA THR A 77 0.52 -29.85 6.56
C THR A 77 0.30 -28.79 5.48
N ASN A 78 0.86 -28.98 4.28
CA ASN A 78 0.63 -28.04 3.17
C ASN A 78 -0.84 -28.00 2.75
N THR A 79 -1.49 -29.17 2.65
CA THR A 79 -2.92 -29.26 2.30
C THR A 79 -3.79 -28.57 3.34
N ARG A 80 -3.47 -28.73 4.63
CA ARG A 80 -4.19 -28.06 5.72
C ARG A 80 -4.02 -26.54 5.68
N LEU A 81 -2.83 -26.05 5.32
CA LEU A 81 -2.57 -24.62 5.14
C LEU A 81 -3.39 -24.05 3.98
N ASP A 82 -3.46 -24.77 2.85
CA ASP A 82 -4.26 -24.36 1.69
C ASP A 82 -5.77 -24.33 2.02
N ALA A 83 -6.27 -25.31 2.77
CA ALA A 83 -7.66 -25.32 3.24
C ALA A 83 -7.97 -24.13 4.16
N MET A 84 -7.10 -23.86 5.15
CA MET A 84 -7.26 -22.71 6.05
C MET A 84 -7.21 -21.38 5.30
N ALA A 85 -6.34 -21.26 4.30
CA ALA A 85 -6.27 -20.08 3.44
C ALA A 85 -7.58 -19.84 2.69
N ALA A 86 -8.18 -20.90 2.13
CA ALA A 86 -9.46 -20.82 1.45
C ALA A 86 -10.61 -20.45 2.40
N GLU A 87 -10.67 -21.05 3.58
CA GLU A 87 -11.71 -20.79 4.59
C GLU A 87 -11.65 -19.36 5.15
N THR A 88 -10.45 -18.85 5.38
CA THR A 88 -10.24 -17.52 6.02
C THR A 88 -10.13 -16.37 5.02
N GLY A 89 -10.02 -16.67 3.71
CA GLY A 89 -9.77 -15.66 2.67
C GLY A 89 -8.40 -15.00 2.78
N ARG A 90 -7.46 -15.61 3.51
CA ARG A 90 -6.09 -15.11 3.73
C ARG A 90 -5.10 -15.83 2.83
N SER A 91 -3.97 -15.19 2.51
CA SER A 91 -2.90 -15.89 1.81
C SER A 91 -2.16 -16.88 2.74
N PRO A 92 -1.65 -18.01 2.23
CA PRO A 92 -0.80 -18.91 3.01
C PRO A 92 0.39 -18.21 3.67
N SER A 93 0.97 -17.22 2.97
CA SER A 93 2.10 -16.44 3.49
C SER A 93 1.71 -15.57 4.69
N ASP A 94 0.50 -15.03 4.72
CA ASP A 94 0.02 -14.24 5.84
C ASP A 94 -0.30 -15.11 7.06
N ILE A 95 -0.88 -16.28 6.83
CA ILE A 95 -1.14 -17.28 7.88
C ILE A 95 0.19 -17.73 8.51
N MET A 96 1.16 -18.14 7.68
CA MET A 96 2.50 -18.54 8.16
C MET A 96 3.19 -17.42 8.94
N ARG A 97 3.05 -16.17 8.50
CA ARG A 97 3.65 -15.02 9.21
C ARG A 97 3.01 -14.82 10.57
N THR A 98 1.68 -14.83 10.66
CA THR A 98 0.98 -14.71 11.95
C THR A 98 1.34 -15.86 12.88
N ALA A 99 1.25 -17.10 12.41
CA ALA A 99 1.59 -18.27 13.23
C ALA A 99 3.03 -18.22 13.76
N LEU A 100 3.99 -17.72 12.96
CA LEU A 100 5.37 -17.56 13.40
C LEU A 100 5.52 -16.47 14.47
N ILE A 101 4.83 -15.34 14.33
CA ILE A 101 4.84 -14.27 15.34
C ILE A 101 4.25 -14.81 16.64
N ASP A 102 3.07 -15.41 16.58
CA ASP A 102 2.38 -15.96 17.76
C ASP A 102 3.25 -17.01 18.48
N TYR A 103 3.96 -17.87 17.72
CA TYR A 103 4.88 -18.86 18.28
C TYR A 103 6.08 -18.20 18.98
N LEU A 104 6.67 -17.17 18.39
CA LEU A 104 7.82 -16.48 18.96
C LEU A 104 7.44 -15.68 20.21
N ASP A 105 6.29 -15.00 20.20
CA ASP A 105 5.76 -14.26 21.35
C ASP A 105 5.43 -15.20 22.51
N ALA A 106 4.95 -16.42 22.23
CA ALA A 106 4.70 -17.44 23.25
C ALA A 106 6.00 -18.09 23.79
N ALA A 107 7.10 -18.01 23.04
CA ALA A 107 8.39 -18.61 23.40
C ALA A 107 9.36 -17.63 24.11
N SER A 108 9.02 -16.33 24.16
CA SER A 108 9.77 -15.28 24.85
C SER A 108 9.28 -15.04 26.27
#